data_AF-A0A8J3TKY0-F1
#
_entry.id   AF-A0A8J3TKY0-F1
#
_cell.length_a   1.000
_cell.length_b   1.000
_cell.length_c   1.000
_cell.angle_alpha   90.00
_cell.angle_beta   90.00
_cell.angle_gamma   90.00
#
_symmetry.space_group_name_H-M   'P 1'
#
loop_
_entity.id
_entity.type
_entity.pdbx_description
1 polymer ?
#
loop_
_entity_poly.entity_id
_entity_poly.type
_entity_poly.pdbx_seq_one_letter_code
_entity_poly.pdbx_strand_id
1 'polypeptide(L)'
;MTLKAAEEALRSDAAMWDGVAHTTDLARQSAQGLTLTEHDLSWASAHTELQNTYDEIQQKIVMLLGEATEVFNGLSTALDQVANAYQTNDEAAAKKFKGVWDVRG
;
A
#
# COMPACT_ATOMS: atom_id res chain seq x y z
N MET A 1 -0.65 1.23 -28.09
CA MET A 1 0.05 1.29 -26.79
C MET A 1 1.45 0.73 -26.98
N THR A 2 2.48 1.42 -26.48
CA THR A 2 3.87 0.94 -26.49
C THR A 2 4.20 0.26 -25.15
N LEU A 3 5.24 -0.57 -25.11
CA LEU A 3 5.70 -1.21 -23.88
C LEU A 3 6.10 -0.17 -22.81
N LYS A 4 6.78 0.90 -23.24
CA LYS A 4 7.14 2.03 -22.38
C LYS A 4 5.92 2.71 -21.74
N ALA A 5 4.84 2.91 -22.51
CA ALA A 5 3.61 3.48 -21.96
C ALA A 5 2.94 2.56 -20.93
N ALA A 6 3.03 1.23 -21.11
CA ALA A 6 2.54 0.26 -20.13
C ALA A 6 3.40 0.25 -18.85
N GLU A 7 4.73 0.37 -18.97
CA GLU A 7 5.63 0.51 -17.82
C GLU A 7 5.33 1.78 -17.01
N GLU A 8 5.23 2.93 -17.69
CA GLU A 8 4.90 4.21 -17.04
C GLU A 8 3.55 4.15 -16.33
N ALA A 9 2.55 3.51 -16.93
CA ALA A 9 1.25 3.31 -16.30
C ALA A 9 1.34 2.44 -15.04
N LEU A 10 2.08 1.33 -15.08
CA LEU A 10 2.27 0.45 -13.91
C LEU A 10 2.98 1.16 -12.76
N ARG A 11 4.03 1.93 -13.05
CA ARG A 11 4.75 2.72 -12.04
C ARG A 11 3.88 3.82 -11.45
N SER A 12 3.06 4.46 -12.29
CA SER A 12 2.10 5.47 -11.84
C SER A 12 1.06 4.87 -10.89
N ASP A 13 0.51 3.70 -11.22
CA ASP A 13 -0.44 3.00 -10.34
C ASP A 13 0.24 2.51 -9.05
N ALA A 14 1.47 1.99 -9.11
CA ALA A 14 2.24 1.61 -7.94
C ALA A 14 2.39 2.79 -6.97
N ALA A 15 2.79 3.96 -7.48
CA ALA A 15 2.93 5.17 -6.68
C ALA A 15 1.59 5.64 -6.07
N MET A 16 0.48 5.47 -6.78
CA MET A 16 -0.85 5.76 -6.23
C MET A 16 -1.21 4.81 -5.08
N TRP A 17 -0.95 3.52 -5.21
CA TRP A 17 -1.19 2.55 -4.14
C TRP A 17 -0.31 2.77 -2.92
N ASP A 18 0.95 3.18 -3.12
CA ASP A 18 1.83 3.62 -2.03
C ASP A 18 1.27 4.85 -1.30
N GLY A 19 0.76 5.84 -2.04
CA GLY A 19 0.09 7.00 -1.44
C GLY A 19 -1.17 6.65 -0.65
N VAL A 20 -1.96 5.67 -1.12
CA VAL A 20 -3.10 5.13 -0.38
C VAL A 20 -2.63 4.46 0.91
N ALA A 21 -1.62 3.59 0.83
CA ALA A 21 -1.04 2.92 1.99
C ALA A 21 -0.56 3.93 3.05
N HIS A 22 0.15 4.98 2.63
CA HIS A 22 0.59 6.04 3.53
C HIS A 22 -0.59 6.75 4.23
N THR A 23 -1.64 7.09 3.47
CA THR A 23 -2.83 7.74 4.03
C THR A 23 -3.57 6.83 5.01
N THR A 24 -3.67 5.54 4.69
CA THR A 24 -4.27 4.53 5.58
C THR A 24 -3.46 4.35 6.86
N ASP A 25 -2.14 4.35 6.80
CA ASP A 25 -1.30 4.27 8.00
C ASP A 25 -1.40 5.53 8.87
N LEU A 26 -1.50 6.72 8.27
CA LEU A 26 -1.78 7.96 9.02
C LEU A 26 -3.13 7.89 9.75
N ALA A 27 -4.16 7.34 9.11
CA ALA A 27 -5.45 7.10 9.74
C ALA A 27 -5.33 6.08 10.90
N ARG A 28 -4.52 5.02 10.73
CA ARG A 28 -4.23 4.04 11.78
C ARG A 28 -3.57 4.69 12.99
N GLN A 29 -2.53 5.50 12.76
CA GLN A 29 -1.81 6.23 13.81
C GLN A 29 -2.74 7.19 14.55
N SER A 30 -3.62 7.90 13.81
CA SER A 30 -4.62 8.78 14.39
C SER A 30 -5.60 8.00 15.27
N ALA A 31 -6.12 6.86 14.80
CA ALA A 31 -7.02 6.00 15.56
C ALA A 31 -6.36 5.42 16.82
N GLN A 32 -5.09 5.03 16.73
CA GLN A 32 -4.30 4.53 17.86
C GLN A 32 -4.12 5.60 18.95
N GLY A 33 -4.07 6.88 18.57
CA GLY A 33 -4.01 8.01 19.50
C GLY A 33 -5.36 8.38 20.15
N LEU A 34 -6.48 7.81 19.69
CA LEU A 34 -7.78 8.04 20.31
C LEU A 34 -7.92 7.16 21.54
N THR A 35 -7.97 7.77 22.72
CA THR A 35 -8.22 7.06 23.99
C THR A 35 -9.34 7.78 24.73
N LEU A 36 -10.31 7.03 25.25
CA LEU A 36 -11.29 7.55 26.19
C LEU A 36 -10.95 7.04 27.59
N THR A 37 -10.69 7.96 28.51
CA THR A 37 -10.43 7.61 29.91
C THR A 37 -11.74 7.49 30.69
N GLU A 38 -11.72 6.84 31.86
CA GLU A 38 -12.87 6.85 32.78
C GLU A 38 -13.34 8.28 33.10
N HIS A 39 -12.41 9.24 33.16
CA HIS A 39 -12.72 10.64 33.40
C HIS A 39 -13.51 11.27 32.23
N ASP A 40 -13.25 10.84 30.99
CA ASP A 40 -13.95 11.30 29.78
C ASP A 40 -15.35 10.68 29.66
N LEU A 41 -15.53 9.46 30.18
CA LEU A 41 -16.79 8.70 30.12
C LEU A 41 -17.75 8.99 31.29
N SER A 42 -17.29 9.73 32.31
CA SER A 42 -18.08 10.07 33.50
C SER A 42 -18.57 8.83 34.28
N TRP A 43 -19.46 9.02 35.26
CA TRP A 43 -20.02 7.97 36.13
C TRP A 43 -20.62 6.75 35.40
N ALA A 44 -20.88 6.85 34.10
CA ALA A 44 -21.36 5.77 33.26
C ALA A 44 -20.33 4.64 33.11
N SER A 45 -19.01 4.91 33.14
CA SER A 45 -17.97 3.87 33.03
C SER A 45 -17.94 2.92 34.23
N ALA A 46 -18.30 3.39 35.43
CA ALA A 46 -18.21 2.60 36.66
C ALA A 46 -19.21 1.44 36.74
N HIS A 47 -20.26 1.44 35.89
CA HIS A 47 -21.29 0.38 35.85
C HIS A 47 -21.49 -0.23 34.46
N THR A 48 -20.78 0.25 33.44
CA THR A 48 -20.91 -0.25 32.06
C THR A 48 -19.54 -0.63 31.53
N GLU A 49 -19.42 -1.81 30.89
CA GLU A 49 -18.20 -2.27 30.20
C GLU A 49 -17.86 -1.43 28.95
N LEU A 50 -18.30 -0.16 28.93
CA LEU A 50 -18.23 0.76 27.81
C LEU A 50 -16.80 1.13 27.45
N GLN A 51 -15.92 1.30 28.45
CA GLN A 51 -14.51 1.56 28.20
C GLN A 51 -13.85 0.36 27.52
N ASN A 52 -14.03 -0.85 28.06
CA ASN A 52 -13.52 -2.08 27.44
C ASN A 52 -14.04 -2.23 26.01
N THR A 53 -15.33 -2.00 25.80
CA THR A 53 -15.96 -2.06 24.47
C THR A 53 -15.34 -1.03 23.52
N TYR A 54 -15.10 0.18 23.99
CA TYR A 54 -14.44 1.23 23.19
C TYR A 54 -13.02 0.82 22.82
N ASP A 55 -12.23 0.35 23.79
CA ASP A 55 -10.85 -0.09 23.59
C ASP A 55 -10.77 -1.27 22.60
N GLU A 56 -11.68 -2.24 22.70
CA GLU A 56 -11.78 -3.36 21.75
C GLU A 56 -12.09 -2.89 20.33
N ILE A 57 -13.04 -1.97 20.16
CA ILE A 57 -13.40 -1.41 18.85
C ILE A 57 -12.22 -0.60 18.28
N GLN A 58 -11.58 0.22 19.11
CA GLN A 58 -10.43 1.04 18.73
C GLN A 58 -9.27 0.16 18.26
N GLN A 59 -8.92 -0.88 19.02
CA GLN A 59 -7.90 -1.86 18.64
C GLN A 59 -8.25 -2.59 17.34
N LYS A 60 -9.51 -2.98 17.15
CA LYS A 60 -9.96 -3.63 15.92
C LYS A 60 -9.85 -2.72 14.71
N ILE A 61 -10.15 -1.43 14.83
CA ILE A 61 -9.96 -0.45 13.75
C ILE A 61 -8.47 -0.29 13.43
N VAL A 62 -7.62 -0.16 14.46
CA VAL A 62 -6.16 -0.06 14.28
C VAL A 62 -5.61 -1.28 13.55
N MET A 63 -6.06 -2.48 13.90
CA MET A 63 -5.68 -3.73 13.24
C MET A 63 -6.11 -3.74 11.77
N LEU A 64 -7.38 -3.46 11.46
CA LEU A 64 -7.90 -3.47 10.10
C LEU A 64 -7.21 -2.43 9.19
N LEU A 65 -6.88 -1.25 9.72
CA LEU A 65 -6.13 -0.23 8.98
C LEU A 65 -4.68 -0.66 8.74
N GLY A 66 -4.07 -1.39 9.69
CA GLY A 66 -2.75 -2.01 9.51
C GLY A 66 -2.75 -3.05 8.40
N GLU A 67 -3.70 -3.99 8.44
CA GLU A 67 -3.87 -5.02 7.40
C GLU A 67 -4.10 -4.41 6.01
N ALA A 68 -4.95 -3.38 5.91
CA ALA A 68 -5.19 -2.68 4.65
C ALA A 68 -3.91 -2.00 4.12
N THR A 69 -3.13 -1.37 4.99
CA THR A 69 -1.84 -0.75 4.64
C THR A 69 -0.87 -1.77 4.04
N GLU A 70 -0.75 -2.95 4.66
CA GLU A 70 0.10 -4.03 4.15
C GLU A 70 -0.34 -4.51 2.76
N VAL A 71 -1.64 -4.66 2.55
CA VAL A 71 -2.20 -5.06 1.24
C VAL A 71 -1.86 -4.02 0.17
N PHE A 72 -2.04 -2.73 0.45
CA PHE A 72 -1.73 -1.67 -0.53
C PHE A 72 -0.23 -1.57 -0.84
N ASN A 73 0.64 -1.71 0.16
CA ASN A 73 2.09 -1.79 -0.04
C ASN A 73 2.48 -3.02 -0.88
N GLY A 74 1.85 -4.16 -0.63
CA GLY A 74 2.05 -5.38 -1.42
C GLY A 74 1.66 -5.20 -2.87
N LEU A 75 0.54 -4.52 -3.14
CA LEU A 75 0.07 -4.21 -4.49
C LEU A 75 1.02 -3.25 -5.21
N SER A 76 1.44 -2.17 -4.54
CA SER A 76 2.43 -1.23 -5.06
C SER A 76 3.72 -1.96 -5.47
N THR A 77 4.25 -2.79 -4.56
CA THR A 77 5.46 -3.58 -4.80
C THR A 77 5.30 -4.54 -5.98
N ALA A 78 4.15 -5.21 -6.11
CA ALA A 78 3.88 -6.14 -7.20
C ALA A 78 3.84 -5.42 -8.56
N LEU A 79 3.22 -4.25 -8.63
CA LEU A 79 3.17 -3.45 -9.87
C LEU A 79 4.56 -2.98 -10.30
N ASP A 80 5.40 -2.54 -9.35
CA ASP A 80 6.79 -2.19 -9.63
C ASP A 80 7.61 -3.39 -10.13
N GLN A 81 7.40 -4.58 -9.56
CA GLN A 81 8.05 -5.80 -10.04
C GLN A 81 7.62 -6.14 -11.48
N VAL A 82 6.35 -5.99 -11.82
CA VAL A 82 5.85 -6.21 -13.19
C VAL A 82 6.43 -5.18 -14.15
N ALA A 83 6.50 -3.90 -13.76
CA ALA A 83 7.12 -2.85 -14.55
C ALA A 83 8.61 -3.16 -14.86
N ASN A 84 9.36 -3.56 -13.83
CA ASN A 84 10.77 -3.96 -13.98
C ASN A 84 10.94 -5.17 -14.90
N ALA A 85 10.01 -6.12 -14.87
CA ALA A 85 10.03 -7.29 -15.75
C ALA A 85 9.80 -6.89 -17.23
N TYR A 86 8.92 -5.93 -17.50
CA TYR A 86 8.76 -5.38 -18.85
C TYR A 86 10.02 -4.69 -19.36
N GLN A 87 10.63 -3.82 -18.55
CA GLN A 87 11.86 -3.14 -18.92
C GLN A 87 12.98 -4.15 -19.25
N THR A 88 13.17 -5.16 -18.40
CA THR A 88 14.21 -6.19 -18.59
C THR A 88 13.99 -6.98 -19.88
N ASN A 89 12.74 -7.34 -20.18
CA ASN A 89 12.40 -8.07 -21.40
C ASN A 89 12.64 -7.23 -22.67
N ASP A 90 12.35 -5.92 -22.62
CA ASP A 90 12.61 -5.02 -23.75
C ASP A 90 14.11 -4.85 -24.01
N GLU A 91 14.90 -4.64 -22.96
CA GLU A 91 16.34 -4.51 -23.07
C GLU A 91 16.98 -5.78 -23.65
N ALA A 92 16.48 -6.97 -23.24
CA ALA A 92 16.93 -8.24 -23.78
C ALA A 92 16.55 -8.40 -25.27
N ALA A 93 15.33 -8.02 -25.66
CA ALA A 93 14.90 -8.04 -27.04
C ALA A 93 15.73 -7.07 -27.90
N ALA A 94 15.94 -5.84 -27.45
CA ALA A 94 16.74 -4.83 -28.14
C ALA A 94 18.20 -5.27 -28.36
N LYS A 95 18.83 -5.90 -27.36
CA LYS A 95 20.18 -6.49 -27.51
C LYS A 95 20.22 -7.59 -28.56
N LYS A 96 19.23 -8.49 -28.56
CA LYS A 96 19.12 -9.57 -29.55
C LYS A 96 18.96 -9.03 -30.98
N PHE A 97 18.13 -8.00 -31.17
CA PHE A 97 17.92 -7.41 -32.48
C PHE A 97 19.14 -6.63 -33.00
N LYS A 98 19.89 -5.92 -32.13
CA LYS A 98 21.17 -5.32 -32.52
C LYS A 98 22.18 -6.38 -33.01
N GLY A 99 22.30 -7.49 -32.27
CA GLY A 99 23.21 -8.58 -32.66
C GLY A 99 22.83 -9.30 -33.96
N VAL A 100 21.55 -9.32 -34.34
CA VAL A 100 21.10 -9.92 -35.61
C VAL A 100 21.37 -9.01 -36.81
N TRP A 101 21.31 -7.68 -36.62
CA TRP A 101 21.56 -6.72 -37.69
C TRP A 101 23.04 -6.46 -37.99
N ASP A 102 23.93 -6.61 -36.99
CA ASP A 102 25.39 -6.44 -37.19
C ASP A 102 26.05 -7.61 -37.95
N VAL A 103 25.42 -8.79 -38.04
CA VAL A 103 26.02 -9.99 -38.68
C VAL A 103 25.94 -9.95 -40.22
N ARG A 104 25.40 -8.88 -40.81
CA ARG A 104 25.29 -8.71 -42.28
C ARG A 104 25.98 -7.45 -42.84
N GLY A 105 26.82 -6.78 -42.05
CA GLY A 105 27.66 -5.65 -42.49
C GLY A 105 29.02 -6.09 -43.02
#